data_AF-A0A946BGU6-F1
#
_entry.id   AF-A0A946BGU6-F1
#
_cell.length_a   1.000
_cell.length_b   1.000
_cell.length_c   1.000
_cell.angle_alpha   90.00
_cell.angle_beta   90.00
_cell.angle_gamma   90.00
#
_symmetry.space_group_name_H-M   'P 1'
#
loop_
_entity.id
_entity.type
_entity.pdbx_description
1 polymer ?
#
loop_
_entity_poly.entity_id
_entity_poly.type
_entity_poly.pdbx_seq_one_letter_code
_entity_poly.pdbx_strand_id
1 'polypeptide(L)'
;DLGQTLGSYSIGNGFYLVLPLFGPSTFRDLIGRVGDSFLNPVNYVEPWGYSIGIKAVDTINTISFHLGDYEALKKASLDPYVAIRNAYIQNRKQKIKK
;
A
#
# COMPACT_ATOMS: atom_id res chain seq x y z
N ASP A 1 -6.15 -4.95 -6.34
CA ASP A 1 -6.72 -3.88 -5.49
C ASP A 1 -7.48 -2.92 -6.38
N LEU A 2 -8.63 -2.41 -5.91
CA LEU A 2 -9.49 -1.53 -6.70
C LEU A 2 -8.78 -0.23 -7.12
N GLY A 3 -7.77 0.21 -6.37
CA GLY A 3 -6.94 1.36 -6.77
C GLY A 3 -6.20 1.13 -8.09
N GLN A 4 -5.73 -0.09 -8.37
CA GLN A 4 -5.13 -0.46 -9.66
C GLN A 4 -6.18 -0.50 -10.76
N THR A 5 -7.36 -1.07 -10.49
CA THR A 5 -8.49 -1.08 -11.42
C THR A 5 -8.88 0.33 -11.83
N LEU A 6 -9.07 1.25 -10.88
CA LEU A 6 -9.34 2.65 -11.18
C LEU A 6 -8.20 3.27 -12.01
N GLY A 7 -6.94 2.89 -11.72
CA GLY A 7 -5.78 3.32 -12.49
C GLY A 7 -5.75 2.81 -13.93
N SER A 8 -6.23 1.60 -14.22
CA SER A 8 -6.34 1.08 -15.59
C SER A 8 -7.43 1.80 -16.38
N TYR A 9 -8.49 2.27 -15.71
CA TYR A 9 -9.48 3.20 -16.27
C TYR A 9 -8.97 4.66 -16.37
N SER A 10 -7.66 4.87 -16.34
CA SER A 10 -7.01 6.19 -16.50
C SER A 10 -7.36 7.21 -15.40
N ILE A 11 -7.86 6.77 -14.23
CA ILE A 11 -8.04 7.66 -13.09
C ILE A 11 -6.67 7.97 -12.48
N GLY A 12 -6.33 9.27 -12.39
CA GLY A 12 -5.07 9.74 -11.83
C GLY A 12 -4.90 9.41 -10.34
N ASN A 13 -3.66 9.47 -9.85
CA ASN A 13 -3.35 9.17 -8.44
C ASN A 13 -3.99 10.18 -7.46
N GLY A 14 -4.15 11.45 -7.87
CA GLY A 14 -4.50 12.54 -6.96
C GLY A 14 -3.31 12.94 -6.07
N PHE A 15 -3.59 13.44 -4.85
CA PHE A 15 -2.54 13.81 -3.91
C PHE A 15 -1.88 12.58 -3.28
N TYR A 16 -0.58 12.71 -2.98
CA TYR A 16 0.19 11.71 -2.27
C TYR A 16 0.24 12.06 -0.78
N LEU A 17 0.08 11.05 0.07
CA LEU A 17 0.24 11.17 1.51
C LEU A 17 0.78 9.87 2.10
N VAL A 18 1.43 9.98 3.25
CA VAL A 18 1.84 8.81 4.03
C VAL A 18 0.85 8.65 5.17
N LEU A 19 0.14 7.53 5.16
CA LEU A 19 -0.85 7.22 6.19
C LEU A 19 -0.16 6.61 7.42
N PRO A 20 -0.58 6.96 8.64
CA PRO A 20 -0.18 6.23 9.84
C PRO A 20 -0.51 4.74 9.67
N LEU A 21 0.40 3.85 10.05
CA LEU A 21 0.30 2.39 9.96
C LEU A 21 0.26 1.80 8.55
N PHE A 22 -0.38 2.45 7.57
CA PHE A 22 -0.56 1.92 6.22
C PHE A 22 0.50 2.37 5.19
N GLY A 23 1.32 3.36 5.55
CA GLY A 23 2.44 3.83 4.74
C GLY A 23 2.06 4.70 3.52
N PRO A 24 2.96 4.78 2.52
CA PRO A 24 2.76 5.57 1.30
C PRO A 24 1.44 5.27 0.59
N SER A 25 0.68 6.29 0.22
CA SER A 25 -0.64 6.16 -0.41
C SER A 25 -0.99 7.36 -1.28
N THR A 26 -1.96 7.17 -2.18
CA THR A 26 -2.55 8.25 -2.97
C THR A 26 -4.05 8.36 -2.71
N PHE A 27 -4.67 9.47 -3.09
CA PHE A 27 -6.13 9.64 -2.95
C PHE A 27 -6.91 8.53 -3.65
N ARG A 28 -6.51 8.15 -4.87
CA ARG A 28 -7.14 7.02 -5.59
C ARG A 28 -6.96 5.71 -4.83
N ASP A 29 -5.78 5.46 -4.29
CA ASP A 29 -5.49 4.23 -3.55
C ASP A 29 -6.25 4.18 -2.21
N LEU A 30 -6.53 5.33 -1.59
CA LEU A 30 -7.38 5.42 -0.39
C LEU A 30 -8.82 4.95 -0.69
N ILE A 31 -9.43 5.49 -1.75
CA ILE A 31 -10.77 5.08 -2.19
C ILE A 31 -10.77 3.59 -2.58
N GLY A 32 -9.73 3.16 -3.31
CA GLY A 32 -9.54 1.75 -3.66
C GLY A 32 -9.53 0.85 -2.43
N ARG A 33 -8.75 1.19 -1.40
CA ARG A 33 -8.68 0.43 -0.15
C ARG A 33 -10.00 0.34 0.60
N VAL A 34 -10.81 1.40 0.60
CA VAL A 34 -12.15 1.35 1.20
C VAL A 34 -13.00 0.30 0.48
N GLY A 35 -13.01 0.31 -0.85
CA GLY A 35 -13.70 -0.71 -1.63
C GLY A 35 -13.13 -2.12 -1.42
N ASP A 36 -11.81 -2.27 -1.41
CA ASP A 36 -11.14 -3.56 -1.16
C ASP A 36 -11.51 -4.12 0.23
N SER A 37 -11.76 -3.25 1.20
CA SER A 37 -12.22 -3.68 2.53
C SER A 37 -13.59 -4.35 2.47
N PHE A 38 -14.50 -3.93 1.59
CA PHE A 38 -15.78 -4.64 1.44
C PHE A 38 -15.64 -5.97 0.70
N LEU A 39 -14.62 -6.10 -0.16
CA LEU A 39 -14.39 -7.30 -0.98
C LEU A 39 -13.49 -8.35 -0.33
N ASN A 40 -12.78 -8.00 0.74
CA ASN A 40 -11.84 -8.92 1.38
C ASN A 40 -12.58 -9.86 2.37
N PRO A 41 -12.61 -11.19 2.14
CA PRO A 41 -13.30 -12.14 3.00
C PRO A 41 -12.73 -12.18 4.43
N VAL A 42 -11.45 -11.84 4.62
CA VAL A 42 -10.80 -11.80 5.95
C VAL A 42 -11.49 -10.80 6.87
N ASN A 43 -12.17 -9.77 6.34
CA ASN A 43 -12.90 -8.81 7.17
C ASN A 43 -14.16 -9.36 7.82
N TYR A 44 -14.66 -10.50 7.34
CA TYR A 44 -15.91 -11.12 7.81
C TYR A 44 -15.66 -12.35 8.69
N VAL A 45 -14.40 -12.60 9.09
CA VAL A 45 -14.06 -13.69 10.00
C VAL A 45 -14.50 -13.32 11.43
N GLU A 46 -15.18 -14.25 12.09
CA GLU A 46 -15.64 -14.09 13.47
C GLU A 46 -14.91 -15.05 14.42
N PRO A 47 -14.55 -14.62 15.65
CA PRO A 47 -14.66 -13.25 16.14
C PRO A 47 -13.75 -12.27 15.39
N TRP A 48 -14.19 -11.01 15.25
CA TRP A 48 -13.44 -9.92 14.56
C TRP A 48 -11.96 -9.80 14.93
N GLY A 49 -11.57 -10.21 16.15
CA GLY A 49 -10.18 -10.26 16.60
C GLY A 49 -9.29 -11.16 15.74
N TYR A 50 -9.81 -12.26 15.20
CA TYR A 50 -9.07 -13.12 14.27
C TYR A 50 -8.76 -12.42 12.95
N SER A 51 -9.68 -11.60 12.43
CA SER A 51 -9.46 -10.79 11.24
C SER A 51 -8.26 -9.85 11.40
N ILE A 52 -8.13 -9.23 12.57
CA ILE A 52 -6.99 -8.38 12.91
C ILE A 52 -5.72 -9.21 13.07
N GLY A 53 -5.79 -10.34 13.78
CA GLY A 53 -4.66 -11.25 13.95
C GLY A 53 -4.08 -11.72 12.61
N ILE A 54 -4.95 -12.14 11.68
CA ILE A 54 -4.55 -12.57 10.33
C ILE A 54 -3.85 -11.43 9.59
N LYS A 55 -4.44 -10.23 9.54
CA LYS A 55 -3.83 -9.08 8.88
C LYS A 55 -2.50 -8.67 9.51
N ALA A 56 -2.39 -8.74 10.83
CA ALA A 56 -1.15 -8.41 11.54
C ALA A 56 -0.05 -9.40 11.18
N VAL A 57 -0.34 -10.71 11.20
CA VAL A 57 0.60 -11.76 10.81
C VAL A 57 1.02 -11.60 9.34
N ASP A 58 0.07 -11.38 8.43
CA ASP A 58 0.35 -11.14 7.01
C ASP A 58 1.25 -9.91 6.79
N THR A 59 1.00 -8.84 7.54
CA THR A 59 1.82 -7.62 7.50
C THR A 59 3.24 -7.90 7.99
N ILE A 60 3.40 -8.58 9.13
CA ILE A 60 4.72 -8.94 9.68
C ILE A 60 5.48 -9.85 8.71
N ASN A 61 4.80 -10.85 8.16
CA ASN A 61 5.37 -11.76 7.17
C ASN A 61 5.84 -10.99 5.92
N THR A 62 5.02 -10.08 5.40
CA THR A 62 5.40 -9.23 4.26
C THR A 62 6.62 -8.38 4.57
N ILE A 63 6.69 -7.76 5.75
CA ILE A 63 7.83 -6.94 6.17
C ILE A 63 9.11 -7.78 6.27
N SER A 64 9.00 -9.05 6.69
CA SER A 64 10.17 -9.93 6.83
C SER A 64 10.94 -10.14 5.52
N PHE A 65 10.26 -10.09 4.37
CA PHE A 65 10.90 -10.20 3.04
C PHE A 65 11.63 -8.94 2.59
N HIS A 66 11.40 -7.81 3.27
CA HIS A 66 11.90 -6.48 2.89
C HIS A 66 12.74 -5.85 4.01
N LEU A 67 13.31 -6.68 4.88
CA LEU A 67 14.08 -6.20 6.02
C LEU A 67 15.36 -5.50 5.55
N GLY A 68 15.51 -4.22 5.92
CA GLY A 68 16.67 -3.41 5.56
C GLY A 68 16.52 -2.59 4.28
N ASP A 69 15.52 -2.88 3.42
CA ASP A 69 15.27 -2.13 2.18
C ASP A 69 15.02 -0.64 2.45
N TYR A 70 14.24 -0.35 3.50
CA TYR A 70 13.96 1.02 3.93
C TYR A 70 15.23 1.77 4.36
N GLU A 71 16.07 1.13 5.17
CA GLU A 71 17.31 1.75 5.67
C GLU A 71 18.33 1.94 4.54
N ALA A 72 18.42 0.99 3.61
CA ALA A 72 19.26 1.11 2.43
C ALA A 72 18.82 2.30 1.55
N LEU A 73 17.51 2.42 1.28
CA LEU A 73 16.97 3.53 0.50
C LEU A 73 17.15 4.88 1.20
N LYS A 74 16.92 4.93 2.51
CA LYS A 74 17.13 6.13 3.33
C LYS A 74 18.59 6.59 3.32
N LYS A 75 19.54 5.66 3.43
CA LYS A 75 20.99 5.98 3.37
C LYS A 75 21.46 6.44 2.00
N ALA A 76 20.86 5.91 0.93
CA ALA A 76 21.23 6.25 -0.45
C ALA A 76 20.57 7.52 -0.99
N SER A 77 19.56 8.08 -0.28
CA SER A 77 18.78 9.23 -0.75
C SER A 77 19.12 10.51 -0.01
N LEU A 78 19.16 11.62 -0.74
CA LEU A 78 19.29 12.97 -0.17
C LEU A 78 18.00 13.39 0.55
N ASP A 79 16.85 13.09 -0.04
CA ASP A 79 15.52 13.29 0.54
C ASP A 79 14.77 11.94 0.56
N PRO A 80 14.71 11.27 1.73
CA PRO A 80 14.03 9.99 1.88
C PRO A 80 12.54 10.06 1.55
N TYR A 81 11.87 11.18 1.83
CA TYR A 81 10.44 11.32 1.57
C TYR A 81 10.16 11.35 0.07
N VAL A 82 10.90 12.17 -0.67
CA VAL A 82 10.76 12.26 -2.13
C VAL A 82 11.18 10.95 -2.79
N ALA A 83 12.24 10.30 -2.31
CA ALA A 83 12.68 9.00 -2.82
C ALA A 83 11.59 7.93 -2.67
N ILE A 84 11.00 7.81 -1.48
CA ILE A 84 9.91 6.85 -1.21
C ILE A 84 8.66 7.18 -2.04
N ARG A 85 8.28 8.46 -2.13
CA ARG A 85 7.15 8.90 -2.97
C ARG A 85 7.36 8.48 -4.42
N ASN A 86 8.52 8.77 -4.99
CA ASN A 86 8.81 8.44 -6.38
C ASN A 86 8.83 6.93 -6.61
N ALA A 87 9.49 6.17 -5.73
CA ALA A 87 9.49 4.71 -5.78
C ALA A 87 8.07 4.14 -5.72
N TYR A 88 7.22 4.66 -4.82
CA TYR A 88 5.82 4.26 -4.69
C TYR A 88 5.04 4.50 -5.99
N ILE A 89 5.09 5.72 -6.54
CA ILE A 89 4.36 6.07 -7.77
C ILE A 89 4.85 5.25 -8.97
N GLN A 90 6.16 5.02 -9.08
CA GLN A 90 6.73 4.15 -10.11
C GLN A 90 6.23 2.71 -9.98
N ASN A 91 6.23 2.16 -8.75
CA ASN A 91 5.71 0.82 -8.49
C ASN A 91 4.22 0.68 -8.85
N ARG A 92 3.39 1.67 -8.48
CA ARG A 92 1.96 1.68 -8.85
C ARG A 92 1.76 1.74 -10.36
N LYS A 93 2.53 2.58 -11.06
CA LYS A 93 2.48 2.67 -12.53
C LYS A 93 2.87 1.35 -13.19
N GLN A 94 3.85 0.63 -12.66
CA GLN A 94 4.23 -0.69 -13.16
C GLN A 94 3.12 -1.73 -12.92
N LYS A 95 2.50 -1.73 -11.72
CA LYS A 95 1.39 -2.64 -11.39
C LYS A 95 0.15 -2.45 -12.26
N ILE A 96 -0.12 -1.22 -12.73
CA ILE A 96 -1.26 -0.91 -13.61
C ILE A 96 -0.98 -1.31 -15.07
N LYS A 97 0.29 -1.26 -15.49
CA LYS A 97 0.69 -1.57 -16.88
C LYS A 97 0.83 -3.07 -17.16
N LYS A 98 1.07 -3.87 -16.13
CA LYS A 98 1.29 -5.31 -16.20
C LYS A 98 -0.05 -6.03 -16.17
#